data_AF-G6YJZ6-F1
#
_entry.id   AF-G6YJZ6-F1
#
_cell.length_a   1.000
_cell.length_b   1.000
_cell.length_c   1.000
_cell.angle_alpha   90.00
_cell.angle_beta   90.00
_cell.angle_gamma   90.00
#
_symmetry.space_group_name_H-M   'P 1'
#
loop_
_entity.id
_entity.type
_entity.pdbx_description
1 polymer ?
#
loop_
_entity_poly.entity_id
_entity_poly.type
_entity_poly.pdbx_seq_one_letter_code
_entity_poly.pdbx_strand_id
1 'polypeptide(L)' 'MKTNPAVDSARLSLLLNELRLPAIKLIWPQFAEQADKEGWPAARFLAAITEHELAERDRRRIERHLAEA' A
#
# COMPACT_ATOMS: atom_id res chain seq x y z
N MET A 1 -28.15 -8.03 1.88
CA MET A 1 -26.81 -7.51 2.28
C MET A 1 -25.79 -8.08 1.34
N LYS A 2 -25.10 -7.27 0.54
CA LYS A 2 -23.98 -7.77 -0.29
C LYS A 2 -22.87 -8.16 0.68
N THR A 3 -22.58 -9.45 0.78
CA THR A 3 -21.41 -9.97 1.47
C THR A 3 -20.19 -9.30 0.82
N ASN A 4 -19.59 -8.34 1.51
CA ASN A 4 -18.28 -7.83 1.13
C ASN A 4 -17.37 -9.06 1.22
N PRO A 5 -16.85 -9.61 0.11
CA PRO A 5 -15.95 -10.73 0.22
C PRO A 5 -14.78 -10.22 1.06
N ALA A 6 -14.53 -10.87 2.20
CA ALA A 6 -13.34 -10.59 3.00
C ALA A 6 -12.17 -10.52 2.01
N VAL A 7 -11.44 -9.40 2.02
CA VAL A 7 -10.34 -9.17 1.08
C VAL A 7 -9.42 -10.38 1.17
N ASP A 8 -9.22 -11.07 0.05
CA ASP A 8 -8.26 -12.17 -0.02
C ASP A 8 -6.85 -11.56 0.06
N SER A 9 -6.34 -11.45 1.28
CA SER A 9 -5.04 -10.87 1.60
C SER A 9 -3.89 -11.60 0.90
N ALA A 10 -4.03 -12.90 0.63
CA ALA A 10 -3.02 -13.68 -0.08
C ALA A 10 -2.99 -13.29 -1.57
N ARG A 11 -4.16 -13.23 -2.21
CA ARG A 11 -4.29 -12.76 -3.60
C ARG A 11 -3.83 -11.30 -3.74
N LEU A 12 -4.21 -10.43 -2.81
CA LEU A 12 -3.77 -9.03 -2.81
C LEU A 12 -2.26 -8.92 -2.65
N SER A 13 -1.66 -9.68 -1.74
CA SER A 13 -0.20 -9.73 -1.56
C SER A 13 0.53 -10.20 -2.82
N LEU A 14 -0.02 -11.15 -3.56
CA LEU A 14 0.51 -11.60 -4.85
C LEU A 14 0.44 -10.48 -5.90
N LEU A 15 -0.73 -9.86 -6.08
CA LEU A 15 -0.93 -8.78 -7.06
C LEU A 15 -0.02 -7.57 -6.79
N LEU A 16 0.13 -7.17 -5.53
CA LEU A 16 1.02 -6.08 -5.15
C LEU A 16 2.49 -6.42 -5.39
N ASN A 17 2.86 -7.70 -5.27
CA ASN A 17 4.20 -8.18 -5.60
C ASN A 17 4.47 -8.08 -7.12
N GLU A 18 3.53 -8.54 -7.95
CA GLU A 18 3.62 -8.46 -9.42
C GLU A 18 3.72 -7.00 -9.91
N LEU A 19 2.97 -6.09 -9.29
CA LEU A 19 3.02 -4.65 -9.58
C LEU A 19 4.28 -3.96 -9.00
N ARG A 20 5.12 -4.71 -8.27
CA ARG A 20 6.31 -4.22 -7.58
C ARG A 20 6.00 -3.05 -6.64
N LEU A 21 4.93 -3.18 -5.84
CA LEU A 21 4.49 -2.20 -4.85
C LEU A 21 4.78 -2.71 -3.42
N PRO A 22 6.06 -2.83 -3.02
CA PRO A 22 6.43 -3.46 -1.76
C PRO A 22 6.02 -2.64 -0.52
N ALA A 23 5.89 -1.30 -0.64
CA ALA A 23 5.49 -0.49 0.52
C ALA A 23 3.99 -0.65 0.77
N ILE A 24 3.16 -0.56 -0.27
CA ILE A 24 1.71 -0.81 -0.15
C ILE A 24 1.48 -2.22 0.39
N LYS A 25 2.19 -3.24 -0.10
CA LYS A 25 2.09 -4.62 0.41
C LYS A 25 2.26 -4.71 1.94
N LEU A 26 3.12 -3.88 2.52
CA LEU A 26 3.38 -3.85 3.95
C LEU A 26 2.33 -3.03 4.72
N ILE A 27 1.96 -1.86 4.20
CA ILE A 27 1.18 -0.86 4.95
C ILE A 27 -0.34 -0.93 4.74
N TRP A 28 -0.81 -1.57 3.67
CA TRP A 28 -2.23 -1.54 3.30
C TRP A 28 -3.18 -2.07 4.40
N PRO A 29 -2.87 -3.10 5.22
CA PRO A 29 -3.80 -3.56 6.24
C PRO A 29 -4.01 -2.51 7.34
N GLN A 30 -2.92 -1.87 7.77
CA GLN A 30 -2.96 -0.82 8.79
C GLN A 30 -3.74 0.41 8.31
N PHE A 31 -3.49 0.83 7.07
CA PHE A 31 -4.24 1.92 6.46
C PHE A 31 -5.71 1.57 6.22
N ALA A 32 -6.02 0.30 5.92
CA ALA A 32 -7.40 -0.15 5.75
C ALA A 32 -8.15 -0.13 7.08
N GLU A 33 -7.55 -0.66 8.16
CA GLU A 33 -8.12 -0.59 9.51
C GLU A 33 -8.35 0.87 9.96
N GLN A 34 -7.40 1.77 9.69
CA GLN A 34 -7.55 3.18 10.00
C GLN A 34 -8.66 3.84 9.16
N ALA A 35 -8.69 3.57 7.85
CA ALA A 35 -9.72 4.10 6.95
C ALA A 35 -11.12 3.62 7.34
N ASP A 36 -11.26 2.35 7.72
CA ASP A 36 -12.52 1.77 8.19
C ASP A 36 -12.96 2.40 9.52
N LYS A 37 -12.03 2.63 10.44
CA LYS A 37 -12.30 3.27 11.74
C LYS A 37 -12.70 4.74 11.59
N GLU A 38 -12.04 5.48 10.72
CA GLU A 38 -12.28 6.90 10.49
C GLU A 38 -13.34 7.18 9.42
N GLY A 39 -13.86 6.14 8.75
CA GLY A 39 -14.86 6.28 7.70
C GLY A 39 -14.35 7.02 6.46
N TRP A 40 -13.09 6.81 6.08
CA TRP A 40 -12.49 7.51 4.95
C TRP A 40 -13.22 7.21 3.63
N PRO A 41 -13.35 8.22 2.75
CA PRO A 41 -13.70 7.96 1.36
C PRO A 41 -12.64 7.06 0.71
N ALA A 42 -13.06 6.13 -0.16
CA ALA A 42 -12.15 5.23 -0.86
C ALA A 42 -11.05 5.99 -1.66
N ALA A 43 -11.40 7.15 -2.22
CA ALA A 43 -10.44 8.02 -2.90
C ALA A 43 -9.31 8.51 -1.98
N ARG A 44 -9.62 8.81 -0.71
CA ARG A 44 -8.63 9.24 0.30
C ARG A 44 -7.72 8.09 0.69
N PHE A 45 -8.27 6.89 0.90
CA PHE A 45 -7.47 5.69 1.17
C PHE A 45 -6.50 5.40 0.02
N LEU A 46 -6.99 5.43 -1.23
CA LEU A 46 -6.15 5.21 -2.41
C LEU A 46 -5.04 6.28 -2.55
N ALA A 47 -5.35 7.55 -2.32
CA ALA A 47 -4.36 8.62 -2.33
C ALA A 47 -3.27 8.37 -1.27
N ALA A 48 -3.66 8.08 -0.04
CA ALA A 48 -2.72 7.89 1.07
C ALA A 48 -1.75 6.71 0.85
N ILE A 49 -2.25 5.55 0.40
CA ILE A 49 -1.39 4.38 0.17
C ILE A 49 -0.46 4.58 -1.05
N THR A 50 -0.91 5.30 -2.08
CA THR A 50 -0.10 5.56 -3.29
C THR A 50 0.98 6.59 -3.04
N GLU A 51 0.68 7.65 -2.27
CA GLU A 51 1.68 8.61 -1.80
C GLU A 51 2.79 7.92 -1.00
N HIS A 52 2.42 6.99 -0.11
CA HIS A 52 3.39 6.24 0.67
C HIS A 52 4.32 5.38 -0.20
N GLU A 53 3.78 4.72 -1.24
CA GLU A 53 4.61 3.95 -2.18
C GLU A 53 5.62 4.81 -2.94
N LEU A 54 5.22 6.01 -3.38
CA LEU A 54 6.09 6.93 -4.09
C LEU A 54 7.23 7.40 -3.19
N ALA A 55 6.91 7.85 -1.97
CA ALA A 55 7.92 8.28 -0.99
C ALA A 55 8.95 7.18 -0.69
N GLU A 56 8.47 5.94 -0.51
CA GLU A 56 9.32 4.78 -0.25
C GLU A 56 10.18 4.38 -1.44
N ARG A 57 9.66 4.52 -2.67
CA ARG A 57 10.45 4.30 -3.90
C ARG A 57 11.56 5.33 -4.05
N ASP A 58 11.27 6.59 -3.80
CA ASP A 58 12.27 7.66 -3.88
C ASP A 58 13.36 7.47 -2.84
N ARG A 59 12.99 7.11 -1.60
CA ARG A 59 13.94 6.76 -0.55
C ARG A 59 14.86 5.60 -0.94
N ARG A 60 14.28 4.48 -1.43
CA ARG A 60 15.06 3.33 -1.94
C ARG A 60 15.93 3.66 -3.16
N ARG A 61 15.59 4.69 -3.93
CA ARG A 61 16.43 5.16 -5.04
C ARG A 61 17.65 5.90 -4.49
N ILE A 62 17.46 6.81 -3.54
CA ILE A 62 18.53 7.57 -2.90
C ILE A 62 19.49 6.63 -2.15
N GLU A 63 18.96 5.68 -1.36
CA GLU A 63 19.76 4.71 -0.61
C GLU A 63 20.66 3.87 -1.54
N ARG A 64 20.15 3.46 -2.72
CA ARG A 64 20.95 2.74 -3.72
C ARG A 64 22.06 3.59 -4.30
N HIS A 65 21.77 4.83 -4.66
CA HIS A 65 22.80 5.75 -5.17
C HIS A 65 23.88 6.07 -4.14
N LEU A 66 23.53 6.12 -2.85
CA LEU A 66 24.49 6.34 -1.77
C LEU A 66 25.34 5.09 -1.46
N ALA A 67 24.78 3.89 -1.66
CA ALA A 67 25.50 2.63 -1.43
C ALA A 67 26.46 2.25 -2.58
N GLU A 68 26.28 2.84 -3.76
CA GLU A 68 27.14 2.62 -4.94
C GLU A 68 28.31 3.61 -5.03
N ALA A 69 28.36 4.64 -4.18
CA ALA A 69 29.42 5.67 -4.11
C ALA A 69 30.44 5.38 -2.99
#